data_AF-A0AAE1PMB1-F1
#
_entry.id   AF-A0AAE1PMB1-F1
#
_cell.length_a   1.000
_cell.length_b   1.000
_cell.length_c   1.000
_cell.angle_alpha   90.00
_cell.angle_beta   90.00
_cell.angle_gamma   90.00
#
_symmetry.space_group_name_H-M   'P 1'
#
loop_
_entity.id
_entity.type
_entity.pdbx_description
1 polymer ?
#
loop_
_entity_poly.entity_id
_entity_poly.type
_entity_poly.pdbx_seq_one_letter_code
_entity_poly.pdbx_strand_id
1 'polypeptide(L)' 'MEARDTKIALWRRIVGMRDGGMSNIDIARELGIDRKTVYRWLKRWDEEGNLADKPRSGAPRKTTRAKDE' A
#
# COMPACT_ATOMS: atom_id res chain seq x y z
N MET A 1 -10.22 -14.99 2.27
CA MET A 1 -10.09 -13.72 3.03
C MET A 1 -8.89 -12.99 2.44
N GLU A 2 -9.18 -12.05 1.56
CA GLU A 2 -8.28 -11.53 0.52
C GLU A 2 -7.19 -10.62 1.12
N ALA A 3 -5.91 -10.91 0.86
CA ALA A 3 -4.77 -10.14 1.40
C ALA A 3 -4.78 -8.62 1.07
N ARG A 4 -5.65 -8.19 0.13
CA ARG A 4 -5.86 -6.79 -0.25
C ARG A 4 -6.59 -5.99 0.82
N ASP A 5 -7.58 -6.59 1.47
CA ASP A 5 -8.38 -5.91 2.51
C ASP A 5 -7.56 -5.69 3.78
N THR A 6 -6.71 -6.66 4.14
CA THR A 6 -5.84 -6.56 5.31
C THR A 6 -4.84 -5.42 5.18
N LYS A 7 -4.32 -5.20 3.97
CA LYS A 7 -3.34 -4.16 3.68
C LYS A 7 -3.96 -2.76 3.75
N ILE A 8 -5.12 -2.56 3.10
CA ILE A 8 -5.84 -1.27 3.18
C ILE A 8 -6.27 -0.98 4.62
N ALA A 9 -6.70 -1.98 5.37
CA ALA A 9 -7.05 -1.83 6.79
C ALA A 9 -5.86 -1.38 7.64
N LEU A 10 -4.67 -1.98 7.43
CA LEU A 10 -3.44 -1.57 8.10
C LEU A 10 -3.10 -0.10 7.79
N TRP A 11 -3.19 0.31 6.53
CA TRP A 11 -2.87 1.69 6.15
C TRP A 11 -3.89 2.72 6.64
N ARG A 12 -5.17 2.38 6.66
CA ARG A 12 -6.20 3.22 7.31
C ARG A 12 -5.86 3.47 8.78
N ARG A 13 -5.37 2.44 9.48
CA ARG A 13 -4.95 2.56 10.88
C ARG A 13 -3.73 3.46 11.04
N ILE A 14 -2.76 3.39 10.12
CA ILE A 14 -1.60 4.30 10.11
C ILE A 14 -2.01 5.75 9.92
N VAL A 15 -2.86 6.04 8.93
CA VAL A 15 -3.34 7.41 8.66
C VAL A 15 -4.09 7.95 9.88
N GLY A 16 -4.98 7.16 10.48
CA GLY A 16 -5.70 7.57 11.69
C GLY A 16 -4.77 7.85 12.88
N MET A 17 -3.72 7.04 13.10
CA MET A 17 -2.73 7.31 14.16
C MET A 17 -1.91 8.58 13.86
N ARG A 18 -1.59 8.83 12.59
CA ARG A 18 -0.86 10.03 12.17
C ARG A 18 -1.71 11.29 12.36
N ASP A 19 -2.99 11.25 12.01
CA ASP A 19 -3.93 12.34 12.24
C ASP A 19 -4.14 12.62 13.74
N GLY A 20 -4.01 11.58 14.58
CA GLY A 20 -3.95 11.70 16.03
C GLY A 20 -2.64 12.28 16.58
N GLY A 21 -1.69 12.68 15.73
CA GLY A 21 -0.43 13.31 16.12
C GLY A 21 0.69 12.35 16.52
N MET A 22 0.53 11.03 16.34
CA MET A 22 1.60 10.08 16.64
C MET A 22 2.77 10.24 15.67
N SER A 23 3.98 10.04 16.20
CA SER A 23 5.19 10.02 15.38
C SER A 23 5.25 8.76 14.52
N ASN A 24 5.92 8.83 13.36
CA ASN A 24 6.11 7.66 12.49
C ASN A 24 6.82 6.50 13.20
N ILE A 25 7.65 6.79 14.20
CA ILE A 25 8.39 5.78 14.98
C ILE A 25 7.45 5.03 15.92
N ASP A 26 6.55 5.76 16.59
CA ASP A 26 5.60 5.17 17.52
C ASP A 26 4.56 4.33 16.78
N ILE A 27 4.08 4.82 15.63
CA ILE A 27 3.19 4.05 14.74
C ILE A 27 3.85 2.74 14.29
N ALA A 28 5.13 2.78 13.92
CA ALA A 28 5.88 1.60 13.50
C ALA A 28 6.02 0.58 14.63
N ARG A 29 6.29 1.04 15.86
CA ARG A 29 6.40 0.20 17.06
C ARG A 29 5.06 -0.44 17.44
N GLU A 30 3.99 0.36 17.42
CA GLU A 30 2.63 -0.09 17.76
C GLU A 30 2.13 -1.17 16.79
N LEU A 31 2.43 -1.03 15.50
CA LEU A 31 1.98 -1.95 14.46
C LEU A 31 2.98 -3.08 14.16
N GLY A 32 4.18 -3.06 14.75
CA GLY A 32 5.21 -4.06 14.50
C GLY A 32 5.74 -4.08 13.07
N ILE A 33 5.76 -2.93 12.37
CA ILE A 33 6.19 -2.81 10.98
C ILE A 33 7.39 -1.88 10.82
N ASP A 34 8.11 -2.03 9.71
CA ASP A 34 9.29 -1.19 9.46
C ASP A 34 8.91 0.29 9.24
N ARG A 35 9.66 1.19 9.87
CA ARG A 35 9.48 2.65 9.79
C ARG A 35 9.52 3.19 8.36
N LYS A 36 10.33 2.61 7.46
CA LYS A 36 10.38 3.02 6.04
C LYS A 36 9.10 2.67 5.33
N THR A 37 8.43 1.58 5.73
CA THR A 37 7.12 1.21 5.19
C THR A 37 6.08 2.24 5.59
N VAL A 38 6.03 2.64 6.87
CA VAL A 38 5.15 3.73 7.36
C VAL A 38 5.39 5.01 6.58
N TYR A 39 6.66 5.44 6.47
CA TYR A 39 7.04 6.64 5.75
C TYR A 39 6.60 6.61 4.27
N ARG A 40 6.85 5.51 3.56
CA ARG A 40 6.49 5.36 2.15
C ARG A 40 4.97 5.47 1.94
N TRP A 41 4.18 4.88 2.83
CA TRP A 41 2.72 4.94 2.75
C TRP A 41 2.17 6.32 3.08
N LEU A 42 2.67 6.96 4.13
CA LEU A 42 2.25 8.33 4.47
C LEU A 42 2.64 9.32 3.38
N LYS A 43 3.84 9.21 2.81
CA LYS A 43 4.26 10.02 1.68
C LYS A 43 3.33 9.83 0.47
N ARG A 44 3.00 8.57 0.16
CA ARG A 44 2.08 8.26 -0.93
C ARG A 44 0.67 8.80 -0.68
N TRP A 45 0.21 8.75 0.57
CA TRP A 45 -1.09 9.31 0.97
C TRP A 45 -1.12 10.82 0.80
N ASP A 46 -0.05 11.52 1.20
CA ASP A 46 0.11 12.97 1.03
C ASP A 46 0.14 13.38 -0.46
N GLU A 47 0.81 12.59 -1.30
CA GLU A 47 0.96 12.85 -2.74
C GLU A 47 -0.28 12.46 -3.59
N GLU A 48 -0.90 11.31 -3.32
CA GLU A 48 -1.94 10.71 -4.19
C GLU A 48 -3.35 10.71 -3.55
N GLY A 49 -3.47 10.86 -2.22
CA GLY A 49 -4.75 10.72 -1.51
C GLY A 49 -5.40 9.33 -1.64
N ASN A 50 -4.64 8.30 -2.02
CA ASN A 50 -5.17 6.96 -2.30
C ASN A 50 -4.40 5.84 -1.59
N LEU A 51 -5.14 4.93 -0.95
CA LEU A 51 -4.62 3.74 -0.27
C LEU A 51 -4.59 2.49 -1.16
N ALA A 52 -5.21 2.54 -2.35
CA ALA A 52 -5.24 1.42 -3.28
C ALA A 52 -3.87 1.18 -3.92
N ASP A 53 -3.52 -0.09 -4.16
CA ASP A 53 -2.33 -0.40 -4.95
C ASP A 53 -2.53 0.08 -6.39
N LYS A 54 -1.52 0.77 -6.95
CA LYS A 54 -1.51 1.12 -8.37
C LYS A 54 -1.65 -0.16 -9.21
N PRO A 55 -2.42 -0.13 -10.31
CA PRO A 55 -2.45 -1.25 -11.24
C PRO A 55 -1.01 -1.51 -11.69
N ARG A 56 -0.51 -2.72 -11.41
CA ARG A 56 0.83 -3.11 -11.84
C ARG A 56 0.79 -3.20 -13.35
N SER A 57 1.73 -2.54 -14.02
CA SER A 57 2.01 -2.75 -15.44
C SER A 57 2.46 -4.20 -15.58
N GLY A 58 1.51 -5.12 -15.78
CA GLY A 58 1.82 -6.51 -16.07
C GLY A 58 2.71 -6.58 -17.30
N ALA A 59 3.57 -7.60 -17.38
CA ALA A 59 4.31 -7.85 -18.60
C ALA A 59 3.32 -7.97 -19.78
N PRO A 60 3.53 -7.28 -20.91
CA PRO A 60 2.65 -7.38 -22.06
C PRO A 60 2.59 -8.85 -22.51
N ARG A 61 1.38 -9.33 -22.86
CA ARG A 61 1.19 -10.70 -23.37
C ARG A 61 2.04 -10.88 -24.63
N LYS A 62 2.89 -11.91 -24.65
CA LYS A 62 3.79 -12.21 -25.76
C LYS A 62 3.16 -13.05 -26.88
N THR A 63 1.94 -13.55 -26.71
CA THR A 63 1.26 -14.37 -27.71
C THR A 63 0.07 -13.64 -28.32
N THR A 64 0.10 -13.48 -29.63
CA THR A 64 -1.08 -13.19 -30.46
C THR A 64 -1.87 -14.48 -30.65
N ARG A 65 -3.21 -14.40 -30.64
CA ARG A 65 -4.17 -15.52 -30.82
C ARG A 65 -3.93 -16.37 -32.10
N ALA A 66 -3.11 -15.90 -33.02
CA ALA A 66 -2.82 -16.52 -34.32
C ALA A 66 -1.70 -17.57 -34.31
N LYS A 67 -1.39 -18.21 -33.17
CA LYS A 67 -0.34 -19.26 -33.06
C LYS A 67 -0.83 -20.54 -32.38
N ASP A 68 -2.14 -20.77 -32.38
CA ASP A 68 -2.80 -21.97 -31.83
C ASP A 68 -3.67 -22.67 -32.90
N GLU A 69 -3.30 -22.58 -34.19
CA GLU A 69 -3.83 -23.41 -35.29
C GLU A 69 -2.72 -24.26 -35.90
#